data_AF-A0A9W6ZF32-F1
#
_entry.id   AF-A0A9W6ZF32-F1
#
_cell.length_a   1.000
_cell.length_b   1.000
_cell.length_c   1.000
_cell.angle_alpha   90.00
_cell.angle_beta   90.00
_cell.angle_gamma   90.00
#
_symmetry.space_group_name_H-M   'P 1'
#
loop_
_entity.id
_entity.type
_entity.pdbx_description
1 polymer ?
#
loop_
_entity_poly.entity_id
_entity_poly.type
_entity_poly.pdbx_seq_one_letter_code
_entity_poly.pdbx_strand_id
1 'polypeptide(L)'
;MLAELERYCPNRSRGCLWTGPNEAVEQHLASDCVHRKEEGLEFLKNLVEQLRIDNHKLKEEAQRKDEEIHSLKVICERNSGGGGTEYIMEQLEEKEQECATLRRKLQALELSLAPHVPPNFFRPFDPDHGNSTSEGESDDNGGLSNTDNDGDVSSIGTVHRRRTTSRHDRHDRHERHDRSSRRHKKSSNRESNDSDVRRIAGLKDAKEKLEAGH
;
A
#
# COMPACT_ATOMS: atom_id res chain seq x y z
N MET A 1 16.03 -57.46 1.18
CA MET A 1 16.30 -56.12 0.61
C MET A 1 14.96 -55.52 0.28
N LEU A 2 14.50 -54.55 1.07
CA LEU A 2 13.29 -53.79 0.75
C LEU A 2 13.67 -52.88 -0.41
N ALA A 3 13.07 -53.09 -1.59
CA ALA A 3 13.25 -52.18 -2.71
C ALA A 3 12.81 -50.79 -2.24
N GLU A 4 13.71 -49.82 -2.30
CA GLU A 4 13.40 -48.43 -2.04
C GLU A 4 12.29 -48.01 -3.02
N LEU A 5 11.09 -47.75 -2.49
CA LEU A 5 9.97 -47.34 -3.32
C LEU A 5 10.28 -45.97 -3.92
N GLU A 6 10.45 -45.92 -5.23
CA GLU A 6 10.47 -44.68 -5.99
C GLU A 6 9.14 -43.93 -5.77
N ARG A 7 9.24 -42.63 -5.51
CA ARG A 7 8.10 -41.71 -5.38
C ARG A 7 8.11 -40.68 -6.49
N TYR A 8 6.89 -40.29 -6.84
CA TYR A 8 6.62 -39.19 -7.75
C TYR A 8 6.52 -37.87 -6.99
N CYS A 9 6.90 -36.77 -7.63
CA CYS A 9 6.65 -35.44 -7.10
C CYS A 9 5.13 -35.20 -6.90
N PRO A 10 4.69 -34.59 -5.77
CA PRO A 10 3.29 -34.20 -5.56
C PRO A 10 2.73 -33.30 -6.69
N ASN A 11 3.60 -32.50 -7.32
CA ASN A 11 3.25 -31.61 -8.42
C ASN A 11 3.26 -32.30 -9.79
N ARG A 12 3.23 -33.64 -9.84
CA ARG A 12 3.12 -34.39 -11.10
C ARG A 12 1.84 -34.04 -11.87
N SER A 13 0.74 -33.79 -11.16
CA SER A 13 -0.52 -33.30 -11.75
C SER A 13 -0.37 -31.97 -12.49
N ARG A 14 0.64 -31.18 -12.13
CA ARG A 14 0.95 -29.87 -12.74
C ARG A 14 2.02 -29.95 -13.83
N GLY A 15 2.59 -31.14 -14.06
CA GLY A 15 3.60 -31.38 -15.09
C GLY A 15 5.01 -31.65 -14.55
N CYS A 16 5.22 -31.74 -13.23
CA CYS A 16 6.53 -32.12 -12.70
C CYS A 16 6.82 -33.61 -13.02
N LEU A 17 7.88 -33.86 -13.78
CA LEU A 17 8.28 -35.21 -14.17
C LEU A 17 9.28 -35.86 -13.20
N TRP A 18 9.57 -35.22 -12.07
CA TRP A 18 10.56 -35.74 -11.12
C TRP A 18 10.09 -37.05 -10.47
N THR A 19 10.99 -38.02 -10.43
CA THR A 19 10.86 -39.33 -9.78
C THR A 19 12.17 -39.68 -9.10
N GLY A 20 12.11 -40.23 -7.88
CA GLY A 20 13.32 -40.60 -7.14
C GLY A 20 13.02 -41.32 -5.83
N PRO A 21 14.06 -41.65 -5.05
CA PRO A 21 13.89 -42.27 -3.74
C PRO A 21 13.13 -41.34 -2.79
N ASN A 22 12.41 -41.91 -1.83
CA ASN A 22 11.56 -41.15 -0.89
C ASN A 22 12.33 -40.06 -0.13
N GLU A 23 13.58 -40.30 0.22
CA GLU A 23 14.45 -39.36 0.94
C GLU A 23 14.82 -38.13 0.10
N ALA A 24 14.87 -38.26 -1.23
CA ALA A 24 15.22 -37.17 -2.13
C ALA A 24 14.01 -36.26 -2.47
N VAL A 25 12.79 -36.66 -2.11
CA VAL A 25 11.56 -35.89 -2.41
C VAL A 25 11.60 -34.52 -1.74
N GLU A 26 12.00 -34.45 -0.47
CA GLU A 26 12.04 -33.19 0.28
C GLU A 26 13.08 -32.24 -0.29
N GLN A 27 14.25 -32.76 -0.68
CA GLN A 27 15.28 -31.98 -1.34
C GLN A 27 14.77 -31.43 -2.68
N HIS A 28 14.16 -32.28 -3.53
CA HIS A 28 13.57 -31.84 -4.80
C HIS A 28 12.52 -30.75 -4.58
N LEU A 29 11.62 -30.93 -3.61
CA LEU A 29 10.63 -29.90 -3.28
C LEU A 29 11.32 -28.61 -2.82
N ALA A 30 12.41 -28.68 -2.06
CA ALA A 30 13.15 -27.51 -1.60
C ALA A 30 13.91 -26.77 -2.71
N SER A 31 14.59 -27.48 -3.61
CA SER A 31 15.55 -26.88 -4.55
C SER A 31 15.11 -26.89 -6.01
N ASP A 32 14.39 -27.91 -6.47
CA ASP A 32 14.32 -28.22 -7.91
C ASP A 32 12.88 -28.19 -8.45
N CYS A 33 11.87 -28.30 -7.59
CA CYS A 33 10.48 -28.30 -8.01
C CYS A 33 10.02 -26.90 -8.45
N VAL A 34 9.96 -26.69 -9.78
CA VAL A 34 9.48 -25.44 -10.39
C VAL A 34 8.11 -25.03 -9.87
N HIS A 35 7.15 -25.95 -9.84
CA HIS A 35 5.78 -25.64 -9.40
C HIS A 35 5.68 -25.25 -7.92
N ARG A 36 6.53 -25.81 -7.05
CA ARG A 36 6.56 -25.38 -5.65
C ARG A 36 7.10 -23.96 -5.51
N LYS A 37 8.12 -23.60 -6.31
CA LYS A 37 8.63 -22.23 -6.38
C LYS A 37 7.58 -21.26 -6.92
N GLU A 38 6.83 -21.64 -7.95
CA GLU A 38 5.72 -20.85 -8.50
C GLU A 38 4.63 -20.61 -7.47
N GLU A 39 4.20 -21.64 -6.73
CA GLU A 39 3.22 -21.50 -5.63
C GLU A 39 3.73 -20.57 -4.53
N GLY A 40 4.98 -20.73 -4.11
CA GLY A 40 5.60 -19.83 -3.13
C GLY A 40 5.68 -18.39 -3.63
N LEU A 41 6.00 -18.19 -4.91
CA LEU A 41 6.09 -16.86 -5.52
C LEU A 41 4.71 -16.21 -5.67
N GLU A 42 3.69 -16.97 -6.02
CA GLU A 42 2.31 -16.48 -6.09
C GLU A 42 1.76 -16.12 -4.70
N PHE A 43 2.04 -16.95 -3.69
CA PHE A 43 1.74 -16.63 -2.30
C PHE A 43 2.40 -15.32 -1.86
N LEU A 44 3.70 -15.15 -2.16
CA LEU A 44 4.44 -13.93 -1.81
C LEU A 44 3.90 -12.70 -2.55
N LYS A 45 3.52 -12.81 -3.83
CA LYS A 45 2.87 -11.72 -4.57
C LYS A 45 1.57 -11.30 -3.92
N ASN A 46 0.71 -12.26 -3.58
CA ASN A 46 -0.56 -11.98 -2.91
C ASN A 46 -0.35 -11.33 -1.53
N LEU A 47 0.65 -11.78 -0.78
CA LEU A 47 1.01 -11.19 0.51
C LEU A 47 1.51 -9.74 0.34
N VAL A 48 2.37 -9.47 -0.64
CA VAL A 48 2.87 -8.11 -0.93
C VAL A 48 1.71 -7.19 -1.31
N GLU A 49 0.78 -7.65 -2.13
CA GLU A 49 -0.37 -6.84 -2.54
C GLU A 49 -1.31 -6.54 -1.37
N GLN A 50 -1.57 -7.54 -0.51
CA GLN A 50 -2.34 -7.34 0.72
C GLN A 50 -1.67 -6.30 1.64
N LEU A 51 -0.35 -6.40 1.83
CA LEU A 51 0.41 -5.44 2.64
C LEU A 51 0.39 -4.02 2.05
N ARG A 52 0.38 -3.86 0.72
CA ARG A 52 0.21 -2.55 0.07
C ARG A 52 -1.14 -1.93 0.37
N ILE A 53 -2.21 -2.73 0.26
CA ILE A 53 -3.57 -2.30 0.57
C ILE A 53 -3.66 -1.84 2.03
N ASP A 54 -3.12 -2.62 2.96
CA ASP A 54 -3.17 -2.30 4.38
C ASP A 54 -2.30 -1.09 4.73
N ASN A 55 -1.14 -0.92 4.09
CA ASN A 55 -0.32 0.29 4.21
C ASN A 55 -1.06 1.54 3.73
N HIS A 56 -1.80 1.43 2.62
CA HIS A 56 -2.62 2.54 2.11
C HIS A 56 -3.73 2.94 3.09
N LYS A 57 -4.48 1.96 3.62
CA LYS A 57 -5.52 2.21 4.64
C LYS A 57 -4.97 2.88 5.90
N LEU A 58 -3.80 2.44 6.38
CA LEU A 58 -3.15 3.03 7.55
C LEU A 58 -2.71 4.47 7.29
N LYS A 59 -2.26 4.80 6.07
CA LYS A 59 -1.93 6.17 5.68
C LYS A 59 -3.16 7.08 5.66
N GLU A 60 -4.27 6.61 5.10
CA GLU A 60 -5.53 7.36 5.10
C GLU A 60 -6.05 7.58 6.53
N GLU A 61 -5.95 6.58 7.40
CA GLU A 61 -6.35 6.71 8.80
C GLU A 61 -5.47 7.71 9.56
N ALA A 62 -4.15 7.66 9.36
CA ALA A 62 -3.23 8.64 9.94
C ALA A 62 -3.56 10.07 9.47
N GLN A 63 -3.86 10.26 8.18
CA GLN A 63 -4.27 11.56 7.64
C GLN A 63 -5.57 12.06 8.28
N ARG A 64 -6.61 11.21 8.39
CA ARG A 64 -7.87 11.58 9.06
C ARG A 64 -7.65 12.02 10.51
N LYS A 65 -6.76 11.34 11.24
CA LYS A 65 -6.41 11.67 12.61
C LYS A 65 -5.65 13.00 12.72
N ASP A 66 -4.73 13.26 11.78
CA ASP A 66 -4.02 14.56 11.72
C ASP A 66 -5.00 15.72 11.43
N GLU A 67 -6.01 15.52 10.58
CA GLU A 67 -7.10 16.49 10.32
C GLU A 67 -8.00 16.72 11.56
N GLU A 68 -8.31 15.67 12.31
CA GLU A 68 -9.05 15.73 13.59
C GLU A 68 -8.27 16.54 14.63
N ILE A 69 -6.98 16.26 14.80
CA ILE A 69 -6.08 17.01 15.69
C ILE A 69 -6.02 18.48 15.27
N HIS A 70 -5.86 18.77 13.98
CA HIS A 70 -5.84 20.15 13.49
C HIS A 70 -7.14 20.89 13.81
N SER A 71 -8.28 20.23 13.63
CA SER A 71 -9.59 20.81 13.96
C SER A 71 -9.74 21.11 15.46
N LEU A 72 -9.29 20.20 16.32
CA LEU A 72 -9.28 20.40 17.78
C LEU A 72 -8.36 21.56 18.20
N LYS A 73 -7.18 21.70 17.59
CA LYS A 73 -6.25 22.82 17.84
C LYS A 73 -6.92 24.17 17.53
N VAL A 74 -7.60 24.27 16.39
CA VAL A 74 -8.33 25.49 16.00
C VAL A 74 -9.45 25.81 17.00
N ILE A 75 -10.14 24.80 17.53
CA ILE A 75 -11.19 25.00 18.55
C ILE A 75 -10.57 25.47 19.87
N CYS A 76 -9.47 24.86 20.32
CA CYS A 76 -8.73 25.29 21.51
C CYS A 76 -8.31 26.76 21.40
N GLU A 77 -7.67 27.13 20.29
CA GLU A 77 -7.18 28.50 20.05
C GLU A 77 -8.32 29.53 20.11
N ARG A 78 -9.49 29.20 19.57
CA ARG A 78 -10.69 30.06 19.63
C ARG A 78 -11.26 30.19 21.05
N ASN A 79 -11.09 29.17 21.88
CA ASN A 79 -11.66 29.10 23.23
C ASN A 79 -10.67 29.44 24.34
N SER A 80 -9.42 29.84 24.01
CA SER A 80 -8.34 30.19 24.94
C SER A 80 -8.69 31.23 26.02
N GLY A 81 -9.83 31.92 25.91
CA GLY A 81 -10.33 32.89 26.90
C GLY A 81 -11.42 32.37 27.85
N GLY A 82 -11.90 31.12 27.71
CA GLY A 82 -12.96 30.54 28.56
C GLY A 82 -12.49 29.25 29.22
N GLY A 83 -12.77 29.07 30.51
CA GLY A 83 -12.28 27.96 31.37
C GLY A 83 -12.73 26.53 31.03
N GLY A 84 -13.04 26.23 29.77
CA GLY A 84 -13.34 24.88 29.26
C GLY A 84 -12.21 24.27 28.43
N THR A 85 -11.00 24.83 28.45
CA THR A 85 -9.86 24.38 27.62
C THR A 85 -9.20 23.10 28.11
N GLU A 86 -9.26 22.78 29.41
CA GLU A 86 -8.60 21.61 30.00
C GLU A 86 -9.08 20.29 29.38
N TYR A 87 -10.39 20.11 29.20
CA TYR A 87 -10.95 18.90 28.59
C TYR A 87 -10.55 18.73 27.12
N ILE A 88 -10.36 19.84 26.39
CA ILE A 88 -9.97 19.78 24.98
C ILE A 88 -8.47 19.51 24.85
N MET A 89 -7.65 20.03 25.77
CA MET A 89 -6.21 19.72 25.82
C MET A 89 -5.96 18.24 26.16
N GLU A 90 -6.73 17.64 27.07
CA GLU A 90 -6.62 16.21 27.40
C GLU A 90 -6.95 15.33 26.17
N GLN A 91 -8.04 15.64 25.45
CA GLN A 91 -8.36 14.92 24.20
C GLN A 91 -7.30 15.12 23.11
N LEU A 92 -6.69 16.31 23.05
CA LEU A 92 -5.61 16.58 22.11
C LEU A 92 -4.39 15.71 22.41
N GLU A 93 -3.99 15.60 23.67
CA GLU A 93 -2.87 14.79 24.11
C GLU A 93 -3.10 13.30 23.84
N GLU A 94 -4.30 12.78 24.12
CA GLU A 94 -4.67 11.40 23.79
C GLU A 94 -4.54 11.12 22.28
N LYS A 95 -5.03 12.03 21.44
CA LYS A 95 -4.95 11.91 19.98
C LYS A 95 -3.50 12.01 19.47
N GLU A 96 -2.68 12.87 20.06
CA GLU A 96 -1.26 12.97 19.74
C GLU A 96 -0.50 11.67 20.10
N GLN A 97 -0.84 11.02 21.22
CA GLN A 97 -0.29 9.71 21.60
C GLN A 97 -0.74 8.59 20.65
N GLU A 98 -2.01 8.57 20.22
CA GLU A 98 -2.52 7.64 19.19
C GLU A 98 -1.71 7.77 17.89
N CYS A 99 -1.54 9.01 17.38
CA CYS A 99 -0.76 9.28 16.17
C CYS A 99 0.71 8.86 16.32
N ALA A 100 1.34 9.16 17.45
CA ALA A 100 2.73 8.76 17.70
C ALA A 100 2.89 7.23 17.68
N THR A 101 1.91 6.50 18.20
CA THR A 101 1.91 5.03 18.20
C THR A 101 1.74 4.47 16.78
N LEU A 102 0.83 5.03 15.98
CA LEU A 102 0.64 4.63 14.58
C LEU A 102 1.90 4.91 13.73
N ARG A 103 2.55 6.06 13.90
CA ARG A 103 3.80 6.39 13.21
C ARG A 103 4.93 5.41 13.53
N ARG A 104 5.08 5.01 14.80
CA ARG A 104 6.06 3.97 15.19
C ARG A 104 5.76 2.62 14.54
N LYS A 105 4.47 2.21 14.49
CA LYS A 105 4.06 0.97 13.82
C LYS A 105 4.37 1.00 12.32
N LEU A 106 4.10 2.12 11.64
CA LEU A 106 4.44 2.31 10.23
C LEU A 106 5.95 2.21 10.00
N GLN A 107 6.76 2.89 10.82
CA GLN A 107 8.22 2.83 10.73
C GLN A 107 8.76 1.40 10.96
N ALA A 108 8.19 0.65 11.90
CA ALA A 108 8.55 -0.74 12.14
C ALA A 108 8.21 -1.65 10.94
N LEU A 109 7.06 -1.43 10.30
CA LEU A 109 6.68 -2.14 9.08
C LEU A 109 7.62 -1.80 7.91
N GLU A 110 7.97 -0.54 7.71
CA GLU A 110 8.93 -0.11 6.69
C GLU A 110 10.31 -0.75 6.90
N LEU A 111 10.81 -0.77 8.13
CA LEU A 111 12.08 -1.44 8.47
C LEU A 111 12.01 -2.96 8.27
N SER A 112 10.86 -3.59 8.51
CA SER A 112 10.68 -5.04 8.27
C SER A 112 10.65 -5.40 6.78
N LEU A 113 10.24 -4.46 5.92
CA LEU A 113 10.19 -4.63 4.46
C LEU A 113 11.52 -4.30 3.77
N ALA A 114 12.33 -3.42 4.37
CA ALA A 114 13.61 -2.96 3.81
C ALA A 114 14.66 -4.05 3.51
N PRO A 115 14.88 -5.10 4.34
CA PRO A 115 15.94 -6.09 4.07
C PRO A 115 15.60 -7.10 2.98
N HIS A 116 14.36 -7.11 2.45
CA HIS A 116 13.91 -8.09 1.47
C HIS A 116 13.83 -7.56 0.04
N VAL A 117 14.11 -6.27 -0.19
CA VAL A 117 14.26 -5.70 -1.52
C VAL A 117 15.77 -5.60 -1.80
N PRO A 118 16.36 -6.48 -2.62
CA PRO A 118 17.75 -6.30 -3.01
C PRO A 118 17.89 -4.93 -3.66
N PRO A 119 18.93 -4.14 -3.34
CA PRO A 119 19.09 -2.75 -3.79
C PRO A 119 19.10 -2.58 -5.32
N ASN A 120 19.15 -3.66 -6.08
CA ASN A 120 19.11 -3.69 -7.54
C ASN A 120 17.73 -4.00 -8.15
N PHE A 121 16.68 -4.26 -7.36
CA PHE A 121 15.36 -4.65 -7.91
C PHE A 121 14.59 -3.48 -8.52
N PHE A 122 14.94 -2.24 -8.17
CA PHE A 122 14.40 -1.01 -8.77
C PHE A 122 15.45 -0.26 -9.59
N ARG A 123 16.38 -0.97 -10.26
CA ARG A 123 17.06 -0.33 -11.39
C ARG A 123 15.99 -0.13 -12.47
N PRO A 124 15.77 1.11 -12.95
CA PRO A 124 14.96 1.33 -14.15
C PRO A 124 15.46 0.37 -15.22
N PHE A 125 14.53 -0.29 -15.89
CA PHE A 125 14.85 -1.12 -17.05
C PHE A 125 15.50 -0.17 -18.08
N ASP A 126 16.83 -0.14 -18.16
CA ASP A 126 17.56 0.62 -19.18
C ASP A 126 17.19 -0.02 -20.53
N PRO A 127 16.40 0.65 -21.39
CA PRO A 127 15.99 0.07 -22.67
C PRO A 127 17.15 -0.05 -23.67
N ASP A 128 18.33 0.50 -23.34
CA ASP A 128 19.45 0.70 -24.26
C ASP A 128 20.50 -0.43 -24.25
N HIS A 129 20.24 -1.56 -23.58
CA HIS A 129 21.03 -2.77 -23.83
C HIS A 129 20.39 -3.59 -24.93
N GLY A 130 20.67 -3.09 -26.14
CA GLY A 130 20.40 -3.69 -27.43
C GLY A 130 20.72 -5.18 -27.44
N ASN A 131 19.67 -5.94 -27.73
CA ASN A 131 19.77 -7.28 -28.26
C ASN A 131 20.53 -7.21 -29.59
N SER A 132 21.84 -7.42 -29.57
CA SER A 132 22.64 -7.67 -30.77
C SER A 132 22.27 -9.05 -31.32
N THR A 133 21.10 -9.14 -31.95
CA THR A 133 20.84 -10.18 -32.95
C THR A 133 21.60 -9.81 -34.20
N SER A 134 22.79 -10.40 -34.33
CA SER A 134 23.42 -10.65 -35.62
C SER A 134 22.56 -11.63 -36.39
N GLU A 135 21.93 -11.20 -37.49
CA GLU A 135 21.69 -11.99 -38.70
C GLU A 135 20.87 -11.19 -39.72
N GLY A 136 21.32 -11.18 -40.97
CA GLY A 136 20.47 -10.92 -42.13
C GLY A 136 20.78 -9.65 -42.91
N GLU A 137 21.86 -9.69 -43.70
CA GLU A 137 21.96 -8.90 -44.92
C GLU A 137 20.72 -9.12 -45.79
N SER A 138 20.03 -8.04 -46.15
CA SER A 138 19.32 -7.98 -47.42
C SER A 138 19.31 -6.52 -47.88
N ASP A 139 20.03 -6.31 -48.97
CA ASP A 139 19.88 -5.17 -49.86
C ASP A 139 18.41 -5.04 -50.28
N ASP A 140 17.83 -3.85 -50.18
CA ASP A 140 17.18 -3.30 -51.35
C ASP A 140 16.88 -1.79 -51.25
N ASN A 141 17.00 -1.21 -52.44
CA ASN A 141 17.05 0.21 -52.76
C ASN A 141 15.69 0.91 -52.71
N GLY A 142 15.77 2.24 -52.52
CA GLY A 142 14.84 3.21 -53.07
C GLY A 142 13.99 3.90 -51.99
N GLY A 143 14.06 5.20 -51.77
CA GLY A 143 14.56 6.28 -52.61
C GLY A 143 13.60 7.45 -52.49
N LEU A 144 14.16 8.66 -52.42
CA LEU A 144 13.50 9.97 -52.57
C LEU A 144 12.58 10.34 -51.39
N SER A 145 12.52 11.54 -50.85
CA SER A 145 13.10 12.88 -51.06
C SER A 145 12.30 13.72 -50.04
N ASN A 146 12.75 14.72 -49.32
CA ASN A 146 13.29 15.99 -49.80
C ASN A 146 13.37 16.92 -48.57
N THR A 147 14.44 17.70 -48.52
CA THR A 147 14.49 19.15 -48.24
C THR A 147 14.03 19.72 -46.90
N ASP A 148 15.02 20.31 -46.24
CA ASP A 148 15.06 21.72 -45.84
C ASP A 148 14.08 22.22 -44.78
N ASN A 149 14.62 22.51 -43.59
CA ASN A 149 14.73 23.92 -43.18
C ASN A 149 15.73 24.10 -42.04
N ASP A 150 16.79 24.83 -42.38
CA ASP A 150 17.64 25.62 -41.49
C ASP A 150 16.85 26.77 -40.82
N GLY A 151 17.32 27.25 -39.68
CA GLY A 151 16.80 28.46 -39.03
C GLY A 151 17.01 28.46 -37.51
N ASP A 152 18.25 28.56 -37.02
CA ASP A 152 18.99 29.80 -36.77
C ASP A 152 18.70 30.45 -35.39
N VAL A 153 19.61 30.13 -34.47
CA VAL A 153 20.36 30.94 -33.48
C VAL A 153 19.74 32.23 -32.87
N SER A 154 19.96 32.34 -31.55
CA SER A 154 20.17 33.56 -30.72
C SER A 154 18.97 34.41 -30.29
N SER A 155 18.80 34.58 -28.97
CA SER A 155 19.14 35.88 -28.34
C SER A 155 18.91 35.92 -26.82
N ILE A 156 19.91 36.52 -26.18
CA ILE A 156 20.00 37.01 -24.80
C ILE A 156 19.05 38.21 -24.62
N GLY A 157 18.41 38.37 -23.45
CA GLY A 157 17.79 39.66 -23.10
C GLY A 157 16.75 39.71 -21.97
N THR A 158 17.23 39.94 -20.75
CA THR A 158 16.84 41.03 -19.83
C THR A 158 15.35 41.44 -19.67
N VAL A 159 14.84 41.20 -18.45
CA VAL A 159 13.97 42.05 -17.59
C VAL A 159 12.86 42.88 -18.23
N HIS A 160 11.59 42.54 -17.90
CA HIS A 160 10.60 43.53 -17.42
C HIS A 160 9.42 42.91 -16.66
N ARG A 161 9.21 43.40 -15.43
CA ARG A 161 7.95 43.30 -14.68
C ARG A 161 6.81 43.85 -15.53
N ARG A 162 5.74 43.08 -15.71
CA ARG A 162 4.40 43.62 -15.98
C ARG A 162 3.38 42.98 -15.03
N ARG A 163 2.91 43.81 -14.10
CA ARG A 163 1.61 43.64 -13.43
C ARG A 163 0.54 43.64 -14.51
N THR A 164 -0.26 42.58 -14.56
CA THR A 164 -1.60 42.62 -15.16
C THR A 164 -2.60 42.31 -14.07
N THR A 165 -3.26 43.36 -13.60
CA THR A 165 -4.50 43.28 -12.82
C THR A 165 -5.61 42.78 -13.74
N SER A 166 -5.87 41.48 -13.74
CA SER A 166 -7.07 40.95 -14.40
C SER A 166 -8.18 40.87 -13.36
N ARG A 167 -9.01 41.91 -13.37
CA ARG A 167 -10.35 41.92 -12.79
C ARG A 167 -11.23 41.04 -13.67
N HIS A 168 -11.74 39.93 -13.13
CA HIS A 168 -13.02 39.40 -13.57
C HIS A 168 -13.96 39.26 -12.39
N ASP A 169 -14.83 40.27 -12.32
CA ASP A 169 -16.11 40.27 -11.63
C ASP A 169 -17.00 39.11 -12.12
N ARG A 170 -17.66 38.49 -11.13
CA ARG A 170 -19.05 38.02 -11.16
C ARG A 170 -19.39 36.83 -12.08
N HIS A 171 -19.53 35.68 -11.43
CA HIS A 171 -20.73 34.85 -11.61
C HIS A 171 -21.20 34.30 -10.26
N ASP A 172 -21.87 35.16 -9.50
CA ASP A 172 -22.88 34.72 -8.54
C ASP A 172 -24.09 34.22 -9.34
N ARG A 173 -24.26 32.90 -9.42
CA ARG A 173 -25.57 32.32 -9.70
C ARG A 173 -25.79 31.07 -8.86
N HIS A 174 -26.52 31.32 -7.78
CA HIS A 174 -27.41 30.41 -7.06
C HIS A 174 -27.50 28.98 -7.59
N GLU A 175 -26.90 28.06 -6.84
CA GLU A 175 -27.39 26.69 -6.76
C GLU A 175 -27.98 26.51 -5.36
N ARG A 176 -29.26 26.86 -5.25
CA ARG A 176 -30.06 26.57 -4.06
C ARG A 176 -30.68 25.19 -4.22
N HIS A 177 -30.72 24.49 -3.08
CA HIS A 177 -31.57 23.36 -2.73
C HIS A 177 -31.19 21.98 -3.24
N ASP A 178 -30.36 21.30 -2.42
CA ASP A 178 -30.64 19.91 -2.06
C ASP A 178 -30.49 19.70 -0.53
N ARG A 179 -31.36 20.39 0.21
CA ARG A 179 -31.61 20.13 1.63
C ARG A 179 -32.94 19.39 1.77
N SER A 180 -33.01 18.13 1.33
CA SER A 180 -34.11 17.21 1.71
C SER A 180 -33.82 15.76 1.32
N SER A 181 -32.90 15.06 2.02
CA SER A 181 -32.95 13.57 2.13
C SER A 181 -31.92 12.95 3.09
N ARG A 182 -31.75 13.50 4.30
CA ARG A 182 -31.08 12.75 5.40
C ARG A 182 -31.80 12.90 6.72
N ARG A 183 -33.07 12.53 6.72
CA ARG A 183 -33.79 12.12 7.94
C ARG A 183 -33.94 10.60 7.90
N HIS A 184 -33.59 9.96 9.00
CA HIS A 184 -33.72 8.53 9.31
C HIS A 184 -32.63 7.58 8.80
N LYS A 185 -31.60 7.40 9.64
CA LYS A 185 -30.99 6.10 9.98
C LYS A 185 -30.04 6.32 11.18
N LYS A 186 -30.63 6.54 12.36
CA LYS A 186 -29.90 6.71 13.62
C LYS A 186 -30.59 5.86 14.69
N SER A 187 -30.52 4.54 14.55
CA SER A 187 -30.87 3.56 15.59
C SER A 187 -30.63 2.13 15.09
N SER A 188 -29.38 1.65 15.09
CA SER A 188 -29.15 0.18 15.15
C SER A 188 -27.76 -0.27 15.61
N ASN A 189 -26.85 0.61 16.03
CA ASN A 189 -25.46 0.20 16.33
C ASN A 189 -25.11 0.11 17.81
N ARG A 190 -26.10 0.14 18.72
CA ARG A 190 -25.85 0.05 20.17
C ARG A 190 -26.06 -1.34 20.76
N GLU A 191 -26.58 -2.30 20.00
CA GLU A 191 -26.81 -3.68 20.49
C GLU A 191 -25.69 -4.67 20.15
N SER A 192 -24.73 -4.32 19.28
CA SER A 192 -23.66 -5.26 18.90
C SER A 192 -22.55 -5.38 19.94
N ASN A 193 -22.28 -4.34 20.74
CA ASN A 193 -21.12 -4.35 21.64
C ASN A 193 -21.37 -5.09 22.96
N ASP A 194 -22.63 -5.28 23.36
CA ASP A 194 -22.95 -5.96 24.63
C ASP A 194 -22.85 -7.50 24.53
N SER A 195 -22.94 -8.04 23.31
CA SER A 195 -22.69 -9.47 23.01
C SER A 195 -21.20 -9.82 23.11
N ASP A 196 -20.32 -8.94 22.60
CA ASP A 196 -18.88 -9.20 22.57
C ASP A 196 -18.25 -9.08 23.96
N VAL A 197 -18.72 -8.15 24.81
CA VAL A 197 -18.24 -8.01 26.19
C VAL A 197 -18.57 -9.25 27.02
N ARG A 198 -19.77 -9.83 26.88
CA ARG A 198 -20.15 -11.07 27.58
C ARG A 198 -19.36 -12.30 27.09
N ARG A 199 -19.02 -12.35 25.79
CA ARG A 199 -18.21 -13.44 25.22
C ARG A 199 -16.77 -13.41 25.73
N ILE A 200 -16.17 -12.21 25.85
CA ILE A 200 -14.81 -12.04 26.37
C ILE A 200 -14.74 -12.37 27.87
N ALA A 201 -15.77 -12.01 28.65
CA ALA A 201 -15.84 -12.37 30.07
C ALA A 201 -15.88 -13.90 30.29
N GLY A 202 -16.68 -14.64 29.50
CA GLY A 202 -16.76 -16.10 29.61
C GLY A 202 -15.46 -16.84 29.26
N LEU A 203 -14.61 -16.27 28.39
CA LEU A 203 -13.32 -16.87 28.03
C LEU A 203 -12.25 -16.71 29.11
N LYS A 204 -12.34 -15.67 29.96
CA LYS A 204 -11.41 -15.49 31.08
C LYS A 204 -11.67 -16.53 32.18
N ASP A 205 -12.93 -16.76 32.53
CA ASP A 205 -13.31 -17.77 33.55
C ASP A 205 -12.94 -19.20 33.11
N ALA A 206 -13.03 -19.51 31.82
CA ALA A 206 -12.64 -20.81 31.28
C ALA A 206 -11.13 -21.05 31.34
N LYS A 207 -10.33 -19.99 31.13
CA LYS A 207 -8.87 -20.06 31.23
C LYS A 207 -8.40 -20.24 32.67
N GLU A 208 -8.99 -19.51 33.62
CA GLU A 208 -8.62 -19.59 35.04
C GLU A 208 -8.95 -20.97 35.64
N LYS A 209 -10.04 -21.62 35.19
CA LYS A 209 -10.37 -23.00 35.59
C LYS A 209 -9.42 -24.06 35.04
N LEU A 210 -8.80 -23.83 33.88
CA LEU A 210 -7.78 -24.73 33.33
C LEU A 210 -6.44 -24.56 34.04
N GLU A 211 -6.10 -23.35 34.47
CA GLU A 211 -4.85 -23.05 35.18
C GLU A 211 -4.91 -23.47 36.67
N ALA A 212 -6.09 -23.49 37.29
CA ALA A 212 -6.28 -23.92 38.68
C ALA A 212 -6.46 -25.45 38.85
N GLY A 213 -6.44 -26.21 37.76
CA GLY A 213 -6.72 -27.66 37.72
C GLY A 213 -5.50 -28.58 37.67
N HIS A 214 -4.30 -28.09 38.00
CA HIS A 214 -3.05 -28.87 38.02
C HIS A 214 -2.35 -28.81 39.37
#